data_AF-A0A1C5U2I7-F1
#
_entry.id   AF-A0A1C5U2I7-F1
#
_cell.length_a   1.000
_cell.length_b   1.000
_cell.length_c   1.000
_cell.angle_alpha   90.00
_cell.angle_beta   90.00
_cell.angle_gamma   90.00
#
_symmetry.space_group_name_H-M   'P 1'
#
loop_
_entity.id
_entity.type
_entity.pdbx_description
1 polymer ?
#
loop_
_entity_poly.entity_id
_entity_poly.type
_entity_poly.pdbx_seq_one_letter_code
_entity_poly.pdbx_strand_id
1 'polypeptide(L)'
;MEETNVTMTTEEMQGEPAAKENETKAEKFIRIGEYRMNKAVNAIGRLENLANRGSYEYTQEQVDAMFQALEGRVAEVKARFTPKKAVESKTFSFGTTE
;
A
#
# COMPACT_ATOMS: atom_id res chain seq x y z
N MET A 1 4.87 -40.54 1.25
CA MET A 1 4.79 -39.40 0.33
C MET A 1 3.47 -38.72 0.67
N GLU A 2 3.53 -37.71 1.54
CA GLU A 2 2.33 -36.96 1.93
C GLU A 2 2.14 -35.86 0.90
N GLU A 3 1.08 -35.99 0.10
CA GLU A 3 0.65 -34.96 -0.84
C GLU A 3 0.03 -33.82 -0.04
N THR A 4 0.82 -32.78 0.23
CA THR A 4 0.33 -31.52 0.78
C THR A 4 -0.48 -30.81 -0.30
N ASN A 5 -1.79 -31.08 -0.31
CA ASN A 5 -2.76 -30.27 -1.04
C ASN A 5 -2.73 -28.83 -0.50
N VAL A 6 -1.97 -27.98 -1.19
CA VAL A 6 -2.08 -26.53 -1.07
C VAL A 6 -3.45 -26.16 -1.62
N THR A 7 -4.41 -25.98 -0.72
CA THR A 7 -5.72 -25.43 -1.03
C THR A 7 -5.51 -24.00 -1.55
N MET A 8 -5.46 -23.84 -2.86
CA MET A 8 -5.55 -22.54 -3.52
C MET A 8 -6.89 -21.93 -3.16
N THR A 9 -6.92 -21.01 -2.18
CA THR A 9 -8.10 -20.24 -1.84
C THR A 9 -8.46 -19.34 -3.01
N THR A 10 -9.64 -19.60 -3.58
CA THR A 10 -10.28 -18.93 -4.71
C THR A 10 -10.74 -17.51 -4.38
N GLU A 11 -9.83 -16.63 -3.99
CA GLU A 11 -10.16 -15.23 -3.67
C GLU A 11 -9.71 -14.20 -4.72
N GLU A 12 -9.73 -14.52 -6.01
CA GLU A 12 -9.42 -13.52 -7.04
C GLU A 12 -10.30 -13.63 -8.30
N MET A 13 -11.53 -13.11 -8.24
CA MET A 13 -12.21 -12.50 -9.42
C MET A 13 -13.25 -11.41 -9.05
N GLN A 14 -13.17 -10.77 -7.87
CA GLN A 14 -14.09 -9.66 -7.56
C GLN A 14 -13.38 -8.31 -7.70
N GLY A 15 -13.83 -7.53 -8.69
CA GLY A 15 -13.43 -6.14 -8.91
C GLY A 15 -13.78 -5.24 -7.72
N GLU A 16 -13.50 -3.93 -7.84
CA GLU A 16 -13.86 -2.99 -6.79
C GLU A 16 -15.35 -3.13 -6.39
N PRO A 17 -15.69 -2.99 -5.10
CA PRO A 17 -17.08 -3.07 -4.65
C PRO A 17 -17.92 -2.05 -5.43
N ALA A 18 -19.17 -2.39 -5.74
CA ALA A 18 -20.07 -1.48 -6.46
C ALA A 18 -20.29 -0.17 -5.67
N ALA A 19 -20.49 0.94 -6.40
CA ALA A 19 -20.85 2.21 -5.80
C ALA A 19 -22.25 2.15 -5.16
N LYS A 20 -22.43 2.82 -4.02
CA LYS A 20 -23.74 2.97 -3.38
C LYS A 20 -24.45 4.20 -3.92
N GLU A 21 -25.78 4.15 -4.03
CA GLU A 21 -26.59 5.30 -4.44
C GLU A 21 -26.48 6.41 -3.38
N ASN A 22 -26.25 7.66 -3.81
CA ASN A 22 -26.02 8.84 -2.95
C ASN A 22 -24.78 8.77 -2.03
N GLU A 23 -23.77 7.96 -2.37
CA GLU A 23 -22.55 7.85 -1.57
C GLU A 23 -21.78 9.19 -1.44
N THR A 24 -21.47 9.57 -0.21
CA THR A 24 -20.61 10.74 0.07
C THR A 24 -19.15 10.45 -0.26
N LYS A 25 -18.34 11.50 -0.47
CA LYS A 25 -16.89 11.35 -0.72
C LYS A 25 -16.18 10.58 0.41
N ALA A 26 -16.61 10.77 1.66
CA ALA A 26 -16.05 10.08 2.82
C ALA A 26 -16.40 8.59 2.81
N GLU A 27 -17.66 8.24 2.55
CA GLU A 27 -18.08 6.84 2.43
C GLU A 27 -17.39 6.13 1.27
N LYS A 28 -17.26 6.81 0.12
CA LYS A 28 -16.49 6.29 -1.02
C LYS A 28 -15.03 6.02 -0.66
N PHE A 29 -14.40 6.92 0.11
CA PHE A 29 -13.04 6.72 0.58
C PHE A 29 -12.92 5.50 1.48
N ILE A 30 -13.85 5.30 2.41
CA ILE A 30 -13.86 4.12 3.29
C ILE A 30 -14.07 2.85 2.46
N ARG A 31 -15.10 2.80 1.61
CA ARG A 31 -15.44 1.60 0.81
C ARG A 31 -14.29 1.17 -0.11
N ILE A 32 -13.73 2.12 -0.86
CA ILE A 32 -12.63 1.83 -1.79
C ILE A 32 -11.31 1.61 -1.03
N GLY A 33 -11.07 2.38 0.03
CA GLY A 33 -9.89 2.29 0.86
C GLY A 33 -9.77 0.94 1.55
N GLU A 34 -10.85 0.46 2.19
CA GLU A 34 -10.90 -0.84 2.85
C GLU A 34 -10.65 -1.99 1.86
N TYR A 35 -11.36 -2.00 0.73
CA TYR A 35 -11.16 -3.01 -0.31
C TYR A 35 -9.70 -3.05 -0.80
N ARG A 36 -9.12 -1.89 -1.14
CA ARG A 36 -7.74 -1.80 -1.63
C ARG A 36 -6.73 -2.18 -0.55
N MET A 37 -6.97 -1.80 0.71
CA MET A 37 -6.09 -2.14 1.82
C MET A 37 -6.10 -3.64 2.08
N ASN A 38 -7.27 -4.29 2.10
CA ASN A 38 -7.38 -5.73 2.29
C ASN A 38 -6.67 -6.50 1.16
N LYS A 39 -6.83 -6.06 -0.10
CA LYS A 39 -6.06 -6.63 -1.22
C LYS A 39 -4.55 -6.47 -1.05
N ALA A 40 -4.09 -5.31 -0.57
CA ALA A 40 -2.66 -5.09 -0.30
C ALA A 40 -2.14 -5.98 0.83
N VAL A 41 -2.87 -6.09 1.95
CA VAL A 41 -2.50 -6.96 3.09
C VAL A 41 -2.44 -8.42 2.65
N ASN A 42 -3.44 -8.91 1.90
CA ASN A 42 -3.43 -10.28 1.40
C ASN A 42 -2.25 -10.54 0.45
N ALA A 43 -1.93 -9.58 -0.43
CA ALA A 43 -0.79 -9.70 -1.33
C ALA A 43 0.55 -9.73 -0.57
N ILE A 44 0.69 -8.92 0.48
CA ILE A 44 1.87 -8.94 1.35
C ILE A 44 1.95 -10.26 2.12
N GLY A 45 0.83 -10.76 2.66
CA GLY A 45 0.78 -12.05 3.35
C GLY A 45 1.25 -13.22 2.48
N ARG A 46 1.01 -13.19 1.16
CA ARG A 46 1.54 -14.21 0.23
C ARG A 46 3.07 -14.24 0.18
N LEU A 47 3.77 -13.16 0.53
CA LEU A 47 5.23 -13.15 0.60
C LEU A 47 5.75 -14.04 1.74
N GLU A 48 4.96 -14.26 2.80
CA GLU A 48 5.34 -15.14 3.91
C GLU A 48 5.63 -16.57 3.43
N ASN A 49 4.90 -17.04 2.41
CA ASN A 49 5.10 -18.38 1.83
C ASN A 49 6.51 -18.58 1.25
N LEU A 50 7.21 -17.49 0.87
CA LEU A 50 8.58 -17.55 0.37
C LEU A 50 9.60 -17.81 1.47
N ALA A 51 9.23 -17.63 2.75
CA ALA A 51 10.10 -17.95 3.88
C ALA A 51 10.34 -19.46 4.06
N ASN A 52 9.59 -20.30 3.34
CA ASN A 52 9.78 -21.74 3.37
C ASN A 52 11.10 -22.15 2.68
N ARG A 53 12.15 -22.31 3.48
CA ARG A 53 13.48 -22.76 3.06
C ARG A 53 13.52 -24.17 2.45
N GLY A 54 12.49 -24.99 2.65
CA GLY A 54 12.37 -26.31 2.02
C GLY A 54 11.92 -26.25 0.56
N SER A 55 11.22 -25.17 0.18
CA SER A 55 10.75 -24.94 -1.20
C SER A 55 11.56 -23.89 -1.94
N TYR A 56 12.26 -23.01 -1.21
CA TYR A 56 12.98 -21.87 -1.77
C TYR A 56 14.35 -21.69 -1.13
N GLU A 57 15.30 -21.29 -1.96
CA GLU A 57 16.60 -20.80 -1.51
C GLU A 57 16.67 -19.30 -1.78
N TYR A 58 17.14 -18.55 -0.78
CA TYR A 58 17.25 -17.11 -0.86
C TYR A 58 18.34 -16.60 0.09
N THR A 59 18.95 -15.47 -0.27
CA THR A 59 19.93 -14.79 0.58
C THR A 59 19.25 -13.71 1.43
N GLN A 60 19.94 -13.26 2.48
CA GLN A 60 19.41 -12.17 3.30
C GLN A 60 19.30 -10.87 2.49
N GLU A 61 20.27 -10.61 1.60
CA GLU A 61 20.28 -9.42 0.75
C GLU A 61 19.06 -9.39 -0.19
N GLN A 62 18.62 -10.54 -0.70
CA GLN A 62 17.42 -10.63 -1.52
C GLN A 62 16.16 -10.29 -0.72
N VAL A 63 16.06 -10.78 0.52
CA VAL A 63 14.95 -10.46 1.43
C VAL A 63 14.95 -8.97 1.76
N ASP A 64 16.11 -8.42 2.11
CA ASP A 64 16.26 -7.01 2.46
C ASP A 64 15.86 -6.10 1.28
N ALA A 65 16.31 -6.43 0.06
CA ALA A 65 15.95 -5.70 -1.15
C ALA A 65 14.43 -5.71 -1.42
N MET A 66 13.77 -6.85 -1.20
CA MET A 66 12.31 -6.98 -1.35
C MET A 66 11.56 -6.06 -0.37
N PHE A 67 11.94 -6.08 0.91
CA PHE A 67 11.27 -5.28 1.93
C PHE A 67 11.60 -3.79 1.82
N GLN A 68 12.83 -3.43 1.47
CA GLN A 68 13.19 -2.04 1.20
C GLN A 68 12.34 -1.43 0.08
N ALA A 69 12.10 -2.18 -1.00
CA ALA A 69 11.24 -1.72 -2.09
C ALA A 69 9.77 -1.53 -1.64
N LEU A 70 9.25 -2.47 -0.84
CA LEU A 70 7.90 -2.39 -0.28
C LEU A 70 7.74 -1.18 0.65
N GLU A 71 8.65 -1.01 1.60
CA GLU A 71 8.66 0.10 2.55
C GLU A 71 8.78 1.45 1.85
N GLY A 72 9.66 1.56 0.85
CA GLY A 72 9.81 2.76 0.03
C GLY A 72 8.50 3.15 -0.66
N ARG A 73 7.81 2.18 -1.28
CA ARG A 73 6.51 2.43 -1.90
C ARG A 73 5.44 2.84 -0.89
N VAL A 74 5.40 2.21 0.29
CA VAL A 74 4.47 2.57 1.36
C VAL A 74 4.74 4.01 1.83
N ALA A 75 6.01 4.39 1.99
CA ALA A 75 6.40 5.75 2.38
C ALA A 75 5.98 6.79 1.33
N GLU A 76 6.22 6.53 0.03
CA GLU A 76 5.79 7.40 -1.06
C GLU A 76 4.27 7.59 -1.10
N VAL A 77 3.50 6.51 -0.92
CA VAL A 77 2.04 6.58 -0.90
C VAL A 77 1.55 7.37 0.32
N LYS A 78 2.10 7.10 1.51
CA LYS A 78 1.78 7.86 2.73
C LYS A 78 2.07 9.34 2.57
N ALA A 79 3.18 9.71 1.91
CA ALA A 79 3.52 11.10 1.65
C ALA A 79 2.47 11.86 0.81
N ARG A 80 1.65 11.16 0.00
CA ARG A 80 0.53 11.78 -0.74
C ARG A 80 -0.66 12.14 0.14
N PHE A 81 -0.79 11.51 1.32
CA PHE A 81 -1.81 11.84 2.31
C PHE A 81 -1.37 12.95 3.27
N THR A 82 -0.08 13.24 3.33
CA THR A 82 0.43 14.36 4.12
C THR A 82 0.13 15.66 3.36
N PRO A 83 -0.59 16.63 3.95
CA PRO A 83 -0.78 17.93 3.32
C PRO A 83 0.60 18.56 3.13
N LYS A 84 0.96 18.90 1.89
CA LYS A 84 2.11 19.77 1.65
C LYS A 84 1.81 21.06 2.38
N LYS A 85 2.57 21.37 3.45
CA LYS A 85 2.56 22.73 4.02
C LYS A 85 2.70 23.68 2.83
N ALA A 86 1.75 24.58 2.66
CA ALA A 86 1.88 25.66 1.70
C ALA A 86 3.24 26.28 1.99
N VAL A 87 4.12 26.28 0.99
CA VAL A 87 5.31 27.11 1.05
C VAL A 87 4.74 28.51 1.12
N GLU A 88 4.68 29.09 2.32
CA GLU A 88 4.39 30.50 2.46
C GLU A 88 5.43 31.20 1.61
N SER A 89 4.98 31.74 0.48
CA SER A 89 5.78 32.60 -0.35
C SER A 89 6.30 33.68 0.57
N LYS A 90 7.61 33.67 0.86
CA LYS A 90 8.28 34.81 1.46
C LYS A 90 8.14 35.95 0.47
N THR A 91 7.05 36.69 0.58
CA THR A 91 6.86 37.95 -0.13
C THR A 91 7.90 38.89 0.43
N PHE A 92 8.92 39.13 -0.38
CA PHE A 92 9.96 40.09 -0.11
C PHE A 92 9.36 41.51 -0.21
N SER A 93 9.60 42.35 0.81
CA SER A 93 9.21 43.77 0.82
C SER A 93 10.46 44.60 1.11
N PHE A 94 10.76 45.57 0.24
CA PHE A 94 11.67 46.66 0.57
C PHE A 94 10.89 47.59 1.50
N GLY A 95 11.16 47.53 2.81
CA GLY A 95 10.50 48.39 3.79
C GLY A 95 10.47 49.84 3.31
N THR A 96 9.27 50.42 3.24
CA THR A 96 9.09 51.83 2.91
C THR A 96 9.87 52.65 3.93
N THR A 97 10.90 53.33 3.47
CA THR A 97 11.58 54.40 4.21
C THR A 97 10.62 55.57 4.33
N GLU A 98 10.30 55.96 5.56
CA GLU A 98 9.75 57.27 5.91
C GLU A 98 10.79 58.02 6.74
#